data_AF-A0A399GP23-F1
#
_entry.id   AF-A0A399GP23-F1
#
_cell.length_a   1.000
_cell.length_b   1.000
_cell.length_c   1.000
_cell.angle_alpha   90.00
_cell.angle_beta   90.00
_cell.angle_gamma   90.00
#
_symmetry.space_group_name_H-M   'P 1'
#
loop_
_entity.id
_entity.type
_entity.pdbx_description
1 polymer ?
#
loop_
_entity_poly.entity_id
_entity_poly.type
_entity_poly.pdbx_seq_one_letter_code
_entity_poly.pdbx_strand_id
1 'polypeptide(L)'
;MRSIRPARTVSGTRSRRDGARRSGLAAAGAALTLAITATACSSGDDKSDNAADAKPSQSQAADKDQGKDTPEIPADIADRLKKRGIDVDKWKDGDWKNWDKESWLREAKDFVNPVIDGLWKPDRMQKAKDPAKTVATKDAAGDRGTSDPVPDPVTAQQEKTPYHQNAAPVGKVFFDTPEGSAVCSGTVVKDKRNPGKSNLVWTAGHCVHAGQQGGWFRNIAFVPSYNDLGKSPTELEGATQQEVAPYGTYWADWASTSGEWIDGGAAAGIPGAPNDYAVLHVKPENGSKSLEETVGNALPVDFSAPSATEVSSMGAWGYPAAPPYNGVTMHKCIDRPSRLSQGPQKPTMYRIGCSMTGGSSGGGWFRQVAKGKLALVSNTSIGPKTSGWLAGPQLGQGAEQLYDSMSKKYGSQ
;
A
#
# COMPACT_ATOMS: atom_id res chain seq x y z
N MET A 1 37.11 26.23 -54.75
CA MET A 1 37.24 27.70 -54.53
C MET A 1 36.54 28.03 -53.22
N ARG A 2 37.19 28.74 -52.26
CA ARG A 2 37.02 30.18 -51.97
C ARG A 2 35.54 30.64 -51.85
N SER A 3 35.08 31.35 -50.79
CA SER A 3 35.76 31.76 -49.53
C SER A 3 34.81 32.44 -48.51
N ILE A 4 35.30 32.63 -47.26
CA ILE A 4 35.04 33.78 -46.34
C ILE A 4 33.69 33.91 -45.56
N ARG A 5 33.80 33.83 -44.22
CA ARG A 5 32.99 34.47 -43.13
C ARG A 5 33.54 35.90 -42.86
N PRO A 6 32.93 36.86 -42.10
CA PRO A 6 31.97 36.75 -40.97
C PRO A 6 30.71 37.65 -41.20
N ALA A 7 29.97 38.31 -40.28
CA ALA A 7 30.03 38.63 -38.83
C ALA A 7 28.59 38.96 -38.31
N ARG A 8 28.28 39.42 -37.07
CA ARG A 8 29.03 39.77 -35.83
C ARG A 8 28.09 39.61 -34.59
N THR A 9 28.60 39.85 -33.38
CA THR A 9 27.89 39.86 -32.08
C THR A 9 27.04 41.13 -31.80
N VAL A 10 25.99 40.99 -31.00
CA VAL A 10 25.43 42.07 -30.16
C VAL A 10 25.44 41.62 -28.69
N SER A 11 25.80 42.52 -27.77
CA SER A 11 25.83 42.27 -26.32
C SER A 11 24.68 43.02 -25.64
N GLY A 12 24.15 42.46 -24.54
CA GLY A 12 23.01 43.03 -23.81
C GLY A 12 23.13 42.85 -22.30
N THR A 13 23.88 43.74 -21.63
CA THR A 13 23.99 43.76 -20.16
C THR A 13 23.78 45.17 -19.59
N ARG A 14 22.65 45.37 -18.89
CA ARG A 14 22.36 46.38 -17.85
C ARG A 14 21.08 45.90 -17.14
N SER A 15 21.06 45.54 -15.86
CA SER A 15 21.45 46.24 -14.62
C SER A 15 20.26 46.94 -13.95
N ARG A 16 19.89 46.40 -12.79
CA ARG A 16 19.19 47.00 -11.63
C ARG A 16 17.95 47.88 -11.85
N ARG A 17 16.90 47.53 -11.10
CA ARG A 17 16.21 48.52 -10.25
C ARG A 17 15.64 47.87 -8.99
N ASP A 18 15.85 48.53 -7.85
CA ASP A 18 15.33 48.16 -6.54
C ASP A 18 13.83 48.46 -6.40
N GLY A 19 13.14 47.78 -5.47
CA GLY A 19 11.68 47.85 -5.33
C GLY A 19 11.15 47.52 -3.94
N ALA A 20 11.74 48.10 -2.88
CA ALA A 20 11.36 47.79 -1.50
C ALA A 20 10.16 48.62 -0.97
N ARG A 21 9.05 47.93 -0.63
CA ARG A 21 7.96 48.34 0.29
C ARG A 21 7.45 47.05 0.96
N ARG A 22 7.59 46.74 2.26
CA ARG A 22 7.39 47.41 3.58
C ARG A 22 5.92 47.59 4.01
N SER A 23 5.64 47.09 5.21
CA SER A 23 4.55 47.39 6.16
C SER A 23 3.18 46.72 5.95
N GLY A 24 2.64 46.15 7.04
CA GLY A 24 1.33 45.47 7.07
C GLY A 24 1.10 44.61 8.33
N LEU A 25 1.26 45.18 9.53
CA LEU A 25 0.89 44.51 10.79
C LEU A 25 -0.61 44.65 11.05
N ALA A 26 -1.29 43.55 11.35
CA ALA A 26 -2.62 43.54 11.94
C ALA A 26 -2.74 42.33 12.89
N ALA A 27 -2.87 42.59 14.19
CA ALA A 27 -3.19 41.58 15.19
C ALA A 27 -4.65 41.73 15.59
N ALA A 28 -5.40 40.62 15.62
CA ALA A 28 -6.75 40.57 16.15
C ALA A 28 -6.90 39.26 16.93
N GLY A 29 -6.95 39.35 18.26
CA GLY A 29 -7.27 38.22 19.12
C GLY A 29 -8.76 38.23 19.47
N ALA A 30 -9.38 37.06 19.51
CA ALA A 30 -10.70 36.86 20.10
C ALA A 30 -10.66 35.56 20.91
N ALA A 31 -10.80 35.68 22.23
CA ALA A 31 -11.02 34.52 23.10
C ALA A 31 -12.51 34.17 23.08
N LEU A 32 -12.83 32.88 23.02
CA LEU A 32 -14.18 32.38 23.32
C LEU A 32 -14.10 31.40 24.49
N THR A 33 -14.91 31.69 25.50
CA THR A 33 -14.98 31.01 26.78
C THR A 33 -15.80 29.73 26.72
N LEU A 34 -15.39 28.69 27.45
CA LEU A 34 -16.26 27.55 27.73
C LEU A 34 -17.50 28.01 28.51
N ALA A 35 -18.67 27.48 28.15
CA ALA A 35 -19.87 27.49 28.97
C ALA A 35 -20.34 26.04 29.15
N ILE A 36 -20.16 25.49 30.35
CA ILE A 36 -20.66 24.16 30.72
C ILE A 36 -21.93 24.35 31.53
N THR A 37 -23.09 24.07 30.93
CA THR A 37 -24.38 24.06 31.64
C THR A 37 -24.76 22.64 32.01
N ALA A 38 -24.42 22.24 33.23
CA ALA A 38 -25.02 21.06 33.86
C ALA A 38 -26.35 21.45 34.50
N THR A 39 -27.43 20.72 34.18
CA THR A 39 -28.71 20.76 34.89
C THR A 39 -29.08 19.35 35.31
N ALA A 40 -29.43 19.19 36.58
CA ALA A 40 -29.72 17.88 37.18
C ALA A 40 -31.23 17.63 37.32
N CYS A 41 -31.55 16.34 37.39
CA CYS A 41 -32.79 15.67 37.77
C CYS A 41 -33.96 16.51 38.32
N SER A 42 -35.15 16.24 37.80
CA SER A 42 -36.36 16.11 38.61
C SER A 42 -37.17 14.90 38.16
N SER A 43 -37.73 14.15 39.11
CA SER A 43 -38.51 12.93 38.87
C SER A 43 -40.01 13.23 38.83
N GLY A 44 -40.79 12.40 38.13
CA GLY A 44 -42.25 12.44 38.16
C GLY A 44 -42.85 11.22 37.50
N ASP A 45 -43.33 10.27 38.30
CA ASP A 45 -44.17 9.16 37.83
C ASP A 45 -45.63 9.62 37.71
N ASP A 46 -46.33 9.20 36.65
CA ASP A 46 -47.75 8.90 36.74
C ASP A 46 -48.19 7.92 35.62
N LYS A 47 -49.30 7.19 35.82
CA LYS A 47 -49.71 6.04 34.98
C LYS A 47 -51.06 6.24 34.28
N SER A 48 -51.18 5.81 33.02
CA SER A 48 -52.34 5.03 32.51
C SER A 48 -52.20 4.56 31.05
N ASP A 49 -51.96 3.27 30.89
CA ASP A 49 -52.52 2.30 29.93
C ASP A 49 -53.23 2.81 28.63
N ASN A 50 -52.64 2.56 27.44
CA ASN A 50 -52.95 1.33 26.66
C ASN A 50 -52.28 1.24 25.26
N ALA A 51 -51.72 0.06 24.97
CA ALA A 51 -51.65 -0.70 23.71
C ALA A 51 -51.14 -0.12 22.35
N ALA A 52 -50.50 -1.02 21.59
CA ALA A 52 -50.37 -1.09 20.11
C ALA A 52 -49.31 -0.23 19.37
N ASP A 53 -48.06 -0.72 19.43
CA ASP A 53 -47.20 -1.05 18.27
C ASP A 53 -46.29 -0.04 17.54
N ALA A 54 -45.23 -0.63 16.96
CA ALA A 54 -44.29 -0.12 15.95
C ALA A 54 -43.34 1.05 16.32
N LYS A 55 -42.29 0.76 17.11
CA LYS A 55 -41.02 1.53 17.13
C LYS A 55 -39.85 0.63 16.67
N PRO A 56 -38.88 1.11 15.86
CA PRO A 56 -37.67 0.35 15.57
C PRO A 56 -36.83 0.08 16.83
N SER A 57 -36.27 -1.13 16.93
CA SER A 57 -35.41 -1.49 18.07
C SER A 57 -34.13 -0.66 18.05
N GLN A 58 -33.76 -0.08 19.21
CA GLN A 58 -32.50 0.63 19.38
C GLN A 58 -31.36 -0.38 19.58
N SER A 59 -30.21 -0.13 18.96
CA SER A 59 -28.99 -0.86 19.27
C SER A 59 -28.65 -0.71 20.75
N GLN A 60 -28.39 -1.84 21.43
CA GLN A 60 -28.01 -1.83 22.84
C GLN A 60 -26.65 -1.14 23.02
N ALA A 61 -26.48 -0.47 24.16
CA ALA A 61 -25.19 0.09 24.53
C ALA A 61 -24.16 -1.02 24.73
N ALA A 62 -22.92 -0.77 24.30
CA ALA A 62 -21.80 -1.65 24.63
C ALA A 62 -21.57 -1.64 26.15
N ASP A 63 -21.39 -2.82 26.73
CA ASP A 63 -21.12 -2.95 28.16
C ASP A 63 -19.70 -2.47 28.50
N LYS A 64 -19.50 -1.97 29.72
CA LYS A 64 -18.22 -1.42 30.16
C LYS A 64 -17.33 -2.50 30.78
N ASP A 65 -16.74 -3.35 29.94
CA ASP A 65 -15.58 -4.11 30.38
C ASP A 65 -14.37 -3.18 30.51
N GLN A 66 -13.67 -3.22 31.65
CA GLN A 66 -12.42 -2.49 31.88
C GLN A 66 -11.23 -3.44 31.73
N GLY A 67 -11.14 -4.05 30.55
CA GLY A 67 -9.99 -4.83 30.12
C GLY A 67 -8.73 -3.97 29.93
N LYS A 68 -7.55 -4.59 30.04
CA LYS A 68 -6.28 -3.96 29.68
C LYS A 68 -6.07 -4.06 28.17
N ASP A 69 -6.67 -3.17 27.41
CA ASP A 69 -6.51 -3.09 25.94
C ASP A 69 -5.16 -2.50 25.51
N THR A 70 -4.06 -3.06 26.03
CA THR A 70 -2.77 -3.05 25.34
C THR A 70 -2.69 -4.29 24.48
N PRO A 71 -2.47 -4.20 23.15
CA PRO A 71 -2.27 -5.38 22.29
C PRO A 71 -1.12 -6.25 22.80
N GLU A 72 -1.45 -7.33 23.51
CA GLU A 72 -0.48 -8.30 24.00
C GLU A 72 0.04 -9.08 22.79
N ILE A 73 1.35 -9.08 22.60
CA ILE A 73 1.94 -9.64 21.38
C ILE A 73 1.71 -11.15 21.37
N PRO A 74 1.12 -11.71 20.30
CA PRO A 74 0.84 -13.14 20.19
C PRO A 74 2.05 -13.98 20.59
N ALA A 75 1.81 -15.00 21.43
CA ALA A 75 2.87 -15.74 22.09
C ALA A 75 3.86 -16.36 21.09
N ASP A 76 3.42 -16.74 19.89
CA ASP A 76 4.28 -17.25 18.81
C ASP A 76 5.22 -16.17 18.24
N ILE A 77 4.76 -14.93 18.11
CA ILE A 77 5.59 -13.78 17.70
C ILE A 77 6.61 -13.46 18.81
N ALA A 78 6.16 -13.40 20.07
CA ALA A 78 7.03 -13.15 21.21
C ALA A 78 8.11 -14.25 21.36
N ASP A 79 7.74 -15.52 21.18
CA ASP A 79 8.68 -16.65 21.18
C ASP A 79 9.69 -16.57 20.04
N ARG A 80 9.26 -16.16 18.84
CA ARG A 80 10.15 -16.05 17.67
C ARG A 80 11.13 -14.89 17.81
N LEU A 81 10.71 -13.76 18.39
CA LEU A 81 11.58 -12.65 18.77
C LEU A 81 12.63 -13.10 19.81
N LYS A 82 12.20 -13.74 20.91
CA LYS A 82 13.09 -14.31 21.94
C LYS A 82 14.08 -15.33 21.38
N LYS A 83 13.63 -16.23 20.49
CA LYS A 83 14.48 -17.21 19.76
C LYS A 83 15.46 -16.59 18.75
N ARG A 84 15.47 -15.26 18.62
CA ARG A 84 16.44 -14.46 17.85
C ARG A 84 17.16 -13.41 18.69
N GLY A 85 17.03 -13.45 20.01
CA GLY A 85 17.63 -12.47 20.92
C GLY A 85 17.00 -11.08 20.86
N ILE A 86 15.86 -10.93 20.17
CA ILE A 86 15.15 -9.65 20.10
C ILE A 86 14.26 -9.50 21.32
N ASP A 87 14.56 -8.46 22.09
CA ASP A 87 13.77 -8.00 23.22
C ASP A 87 12.48 -7.33 22.71
N VAL A 88 11.33 -7.85 23.15
CA VAL A 88 10.01 -7.47 22.63
C VAL A 88 9.61 -6.06 23.05
N ASP A 89 10.03 -5.63 24.25
CA ASP A 89 9.64 -4.35 24.82
C ASP A 89 10.58 -3.25 24.34
N LYS A 90 11.91 -3.51 24.29
CA LYS A 90 12.85 -2.59 23.61
C LYS A 90 12.54 -2.43 22.12
N TRP A 91 12.01 -3.46 21.46
CA TRP A 91 11.52 -3.33 20.09
C TRP A 91 10.43 -2.27 20.00
N LYS A 92 9.39 -2.31 20.86
CA LYS A 92 8.34 -1.28 20.91
C LYS A 92 8.93 0.12 21.13
N ASP A 93 9.86 0.25 22.08
CA ASP A 93 10.49 1.53 22.44
C ASP A 93 11.38 2.11 21.32
N GLY A 94 11.90 1.28 20.42
CA GLY A 94 12.46 1.75 19.15
C GLY A 94 13.60 0.93 18.53
N ASP A 95 14.00 -0.21 19.09
CA ASP A 95 15.08 -1.03 18.52
C ASP A 95 14.80 -1.50 17.08
N TRP A 96 13.52 -1.47 16.63
CA TRP A 96 13.14 -1.65 15.22
C TRP A 96 13.78 -0.65 14.25
N LYS A 97 14.39 0.44 14.75
CA LYS A 97 15.14 1.42 13.94
C LYS A 97 16.59 0.99 13.66
N ASN A 98 17.11 -0.05 14.32
CA ASN A 98 18.47 -0.55 14.07
C ASN A 98 18.51 -1.48 12.85
N TRP A 99 19.01 -0.98 11.72
CA TRP A 99 19.10 -1.70 10.45
C TRP A 99 20.49 -2.31 10.19
N ASP A 100 21.25 -2.64 11.23
CA ASP A 100 22.52 -3.36 11.10
C ASP A 100 22.33 -4.67 10.31
N LYS A 101 23.13 -4.83 9.25
CA LYS A 101 23.06 -5.96 8.31
C LYS A 101 23.32 -7.32 8.96
N GLU A 102 24.11 -7.39 10.03
CA GLU A 102 24.36 -8.64 10.75
C GLU A 102 23.14 -9.08 11.57
N SER A 103 22.32 -8.12 12.02
CA SER A 103 21.07 -8.36 12.77
C SER A 103 19.82 -8.43 11.88
N TRP A 104 19.91 -8.03 10.61
CA TRP A 104 18.75 -7.83 9.75
C TRP A 104 18.21 -9.16 9.22
N LEU A 105 17.27 -9.74 9.97
CA LEU A 105 16.56 -10.97 9.65
C LEU A 105 16.06 -11.00 8.19
N ARG A 106 16.50 -12.01 7.44
CA ARG A 106 16.37 -12.14 5.97
C ARG A 106 15.64 -13.41 5.54
N GLU A 107 15.91 -14.54 6.18
CA GLU A 107 15.29 -15.82 5.81
C GLU A 107 13.78 -15.82 6.02
N ALA A 108 13.03 -16.54 5.18
CA ALA A 108 11.56 -16.58 5.27
C ALA A 108 11.02 -17.10 6.61
N LYS A 109 11.78 -17.95 7.31
CA LYS A 109 11.46 -18.43 8.66
C LYS A 109 11.54 -17.35 9.75
N ASP A 110 12.24 -16.24 9.48
CA ASP A 110 12.69 -15.23 10.45
C ASP A 110 11.93 -13.89 10.34
N PHE A 111 10.91 -13.77 9.50
CA PHE A 111 10.04 -12.57 9.45
C PHE A 111 9.38 -12.28 10.80
N VAL A 112 9.64 -11.13 11.42
CA VAL A 112 9.00 -10.70 12.68
C VAL A 112 8.44 -9.29 12.53
N ASN A 113 7.22 -9.09 13.03
CA ASN A 113 6.49 -7.85 12.89
C ASN A 113 5.49 -7.69 14.06
N PRO A 114 5.98 -7.44 15.29
CA PRO A 114 5.11 -7.21 16.44
C PRO A 114 4.30 -5.91 16.26
N VAL A 115 3.06 -5.91 16.75
CA VAL A 115 2.20 -4.72 16.78
C VAL A 115 2.80 -3.68 17.74
N ILE A 116 2.85 -2.43 17.29
CA ILE A 116 3.22 -1.27 18.09
C ILE A 116 2.02 -0.33 18.08
N ASP A 117 1.32 -0.24 19.22
CA ASP A 117 0.07 0.53 19.32
C ASP A 117 0.25 1.99 18.89
N GLY A 118 -0.73 2.49 18.14
CA GLY A 118 -0.78 3.86 17.68
C GLY A 118 0.43 4.31 16.86
N LEU A 119 1.21 3.38 16.29
CA LEU A 119 2.35 3.71 15.43
C LEU A 119 1.85 4.27 14.08
N TRP A 120 0.90 3.61 13.44
CA TRP A 120 0.31 4.05 12.17
C TRP A 120 -0.89 4.98 12.39
N LYS A 121 -0.62 6.14 13.02
CA LYS A 121 -1.58 7.26 13.10
C LYS A 121 -1.67 8.03 11.77
N PRO A 122 -2.74 8.82 11.53
CA PRO A 122 -3.00 9.43 10.22
C PRO A 122 -1.88 10.36 9.77
N ASP A 123 -1.34 11.14 10.70
CA ASP A 123 -0.15 11.99 10.53
C ASP A 123 1.07 11.24 9.98
N ARG A 124 1.29 9.99 10.41
CA ARG A 124 2.40 9.16 9.95
C ARG A 124 2.11 8.54 8.59
N MET A 125 0.88 8.05 8.40
CA MET A 125 0.41 7.51 7.12
C MET A 125 0.56 8.53 5.98
N GLN A 126 0.19 9.79 6.21
CA GLN A 126 0.30 10.88 5.23
C GLN A 126 1.75 11.28 4.91
N LYS A 127 2.68 11.12 5.87
CA LYS A 127 4.09 11.53 5.75
C LYS A 127 5.00 10.41 5.23
N ALA A 128 4.50 9.18 5.14
CA ALA A 128 5.22 8.03 4.59
C ALA A 128 5.32 8.14 3.06
N LYS A 129 6.50 7.86 2.50
CA LYS A 129 6.86 8.17 1.10
C LYS A 129 6.86 6.93 0.22
N ASP A 130 7.02 7.07 -1.09
CA ASP A 130 7.42 5.89 -1.88
C ASP A 130 8.77 5.36 -1.36
N PRO A 131 9.01 4.04 -1.38
CA PRO A 131 10.34 3.52 -1.08
C PRO A 131 11.32 4.15 -2.07
N ALA A 132 12.32 4.90 -1.58
CA ALA A 132 13.21 5.72 -2.43
C ALA A 132 14.07 4.90 -3.43
N LYS A 133 14.05 3.57 -3.29
CA LYS A 133 14.51 2.58 -4.27
C LYS A 133 13.33 2.05 -5.10
N THR A 134 12.43 2.95 -5.53
CA THR A 134 11.47 2.68 -6.60
C THR A 134 12.25 2.05 -7.75
N VAL A 135 11.70 1.03 -8.40
CA VAL A 135 12.42 0.27 -9.44
C VAL A 135 12.46 1.05 -10.76
N ALA A 136 13.12 2.21 -10.69
CA ALA A 136 13.56 3.05 -11.78
C ALA A 136 14.66 2.31 -12.55
N THR A 137 14.23 1.42 -13.44
CA THR A 137 15.10 0.87 -14.48
C THR A 137 15.72 2.05 -15.23
N LYS A 138 17.05 2.20 -15.18
CA LYS A 138 17.77 3.08 -16.12
C LYS A 138 17.55 2.50 -17.52
N ASP A 139 16.64 3.12 -18.26
CA ASP A 139 16.39 3.03 -19.69
C ASP A 139 16.66 1.66 -20.31
N ALA A 140 15.86 0.66 -19.89
CA ALA A 140 15.71 -0.64 -20.56
C ALA A 140 16.99 -1.39 -20.96
N ALA A 141 18.13 -1.17 -20.30
CA ALA A 141 19.45 -1.71 -20.69
C ALA A 141 19.58 -3.26 -20.63
N GLY A 142 18.51 -3.98 -20.27
CA GLY A 142 18.39 -5.43 -20.35
C GLY A 142 17.51 -5.94 -21.51
N ASP A 143 16.83 -5.08 -22.27
CA ASP A 143 15.98 -5.50 -23.39
C ASP A 143 16.84 -5.87 -24.60
N ARG A 144 17.18 -7.15 -24.71
CA ARG A 144 17.96 -7.72 -25.81
C ARG A 144 17.08 -8.07 -27.01
N GLY A 145 16.14 -7.19 -27.35
CA GLY A 145 15.19 -7.37 -28.46
C GLY A 145 14.11 -8.42 -28.19
N THR A 146 13.65 -8.53 -26.95
CA THR A 146 12.62 -9.53 -26.55
C THR A 146 11.36 -8.92 -25.92
N SER A 147 11.37 -7.62 -25.65
CA SER A 147 10.17 -6.87 -25.28
C SER A 147 9.41 -6.40 -26.52
N ASP A 148 8.12 -6.11 -26.35
CA ASP A 148 7.37 -5.32 -27.32
C ASP A 148 7.79 -3.82 -27.23
N PRO A 149 7.35 -2.94 -28.14
CA PRO A 149 7.53 -1.50 -27.98
C PRO A 149 6.94 -0.98 -26.65
N VAL A 150 7.53 0.10 -26.12
CA VAL A 150 7.01 0.80 -24.93
C VAL A 150 5.64 1.38 -25.28
N PRO A 151 4.57 1.13 -24.49
CA PRO A 151 3.24 1.68 -24.75
C PRO A 151 3.19 3.19 -24.49
N ASP A 152 2.26 3.87 -25.15
CA ASP A 152 2.01 5.30 -24.93
C ASP A 152 1.53 5.56 -23.49
N PRO A 153 1.94 6.68 -22.84
CA PRO A 153 1.53 6.96 -21.47
C PRO A 153 0.03 7.19 -21.28
N VAL A 154 -0.62 6.31 -20.51
CA VAL A 154 -2.00 6.50 -20.05
C VAL A 154 -2.01 7.30 -18.73
N THR A 155 -2.70 8.44 -18.71
CA THR A 155 -2.91 9.21 -17.48
C THR A 155 -3.74 8.42 -16.47
N ALA A 156 -3.18 8.18 -15.29
CA ALA A 156 -3.87 7.48 -14.21
C ALA A 156 -5.07 8.29 -13.72
N GLN A 157 -6.24 7.66 -13.69
CA GLN A 157 -7.49 8.23 -13.22
C GLN A 157 -7.63 8.01 -11.72
N GLN A 158 -8.10 8.99 -10.96
CA GLN A 158 -8.52 8.76 -9.58
C GLN A 158 -9.69 7.76 -9.56
N GLU A 159 -9.69 6.80 -8.65
CA GLU A 159 -10.80 5.86 -8.52
C GLU A 159 -12.04 6.57 -7.94
N LYS A 160 -13.23 6.10 -8.33
CA LYS A 160 -14.50 6.59 -7.84
C LYS A 160 -14.66 6.28 -6.35
N THR A 161 -15.03 7.29 -5.58
CA THR A 161 -15.35 7.16 -4.15
C THR A 161 -16.83 6.78 -3.96
N PRO A 162 -17.20 6.17 -2.81
CA PRO A 162 -16.29 5.63 -1.81
C PRO A 162 -15.56 4.37 -2.32
N TYR A 163 -14.28 4.20 -1.96
CA TYR A 163 -13.46 3.10 -2.48
C TYR A 163 -14.02 1.71 -2.13
N HIS A 164 -14.65 1.53 -0.97
CA HIS A 164 -15.30 0.28 -0.56
C HIS A 164 -16.46 -0.18 -1.46
N GLN A 165 -16.97 0.69 -2.36
CA GLN A 165 -18.03 0.32 -3.32
C GLN A 165 -17.51 0.08 -4.74
N ASN A 166 -16.32 0.61 -5.06
CA ASN A 166 -15.81 0.65 -6.44
C ASN A 166 -14.51 -0.16 -6.62
N ALA A 167 -13.72 -0.33 -5.55
CA ALA A 167 -12.44 -1.04 -5.55
C ALA A 167 -12.10 -1.67 -4.16
N ALA A 168 -13.09 -2.11 -3.39
CA ALA A 168 -12.96 -2.54 -1.98
C ALA A 168 -11.75 -3.45 -1.63
N PRO A 169 -11.35 -4.42 -2.47
CA PRO A 169 -10.18 -5.25 -2.21
C PRO A 169 -8.83 -4.48 -2.25
N VAL A 170 -8.79 -3.27 -2.80
CA VAL A 170 -7.56 -2.47 -2.90
C VAL A 170 -7.34 -1.69 -1.60
N GLY A 171 -6.10 -1.68 -1.13
CA GLY A 171 -5.70 -0.90 0.04
C GLY A 171 -4.25 -0.44 -0.04
N LYS A 172 -3.85 0.33 0.97
CA LYS A 172 -2.51 0.91 1.08
C LYS A 172 -1.68 0.11 2.09
N VAL A 173 -0.43 -0.17 1.73
CA VAL A 173 0.54 -0.87 2.60
C VAL A 173 1.48 0.17 3.19
N PHE A 174 1.74 0.09 4.48
CA PHE A 174 2.63 0.95 5.25
C PHE A 174 3.72 0.09 5.89
N PHE A 175 4.97 0.53 5.83
CA PHE A 175 6.11 -0.21 6.39
C PHE A 175 7.27 0.74 6.70
N ASP A 176 8.26 0.27 7.45
CA ASP A 176 9.51 0.98 7.71
C ASP A 176 10.69 0.35 6.96
N THR A 177 11.57 1.23 6.48
CA THR A 177 12.81 0.92 5.75
C THR A 177 14.00 1.60 6.45
N PRO A 178 15.26 1.26 6.09
CA PRO A 178 16.43 2.03 6.54
C PRO A 178 16.36 3.52 6.16
N GLU A 179 15.66 3.85 5.07
CA GLU A 179 15.44 5.22 4.61
C GLU A 179 14.25 5.92 5.30
N GLY A 180 13.52 5.23 6.19
CA GLY A 180 12.35 5.73 6.93
C GLY A 180 11.03 5.06 6.54
N SER A 181 9.92 5.66 6.96
CA SER A 181 8.56 5.12 6.74
C SER A 181 8.14 5.27 5.27
N ALA A 182 7.74 4.15 4.68
CA ALA A 182 7.43 4.01 3.26
C ALA A 182 6.01 3.45 3.02
N VAL A 183 5.54 3.60 1.78
CA VAL A 183 4.22 3.15 1.34
C VAL A 183 4.29 2.31 0.07
N CYS A 184 3.42 1.32 0.02
CA CYS A 184 3.06 0.55 -1.16
C CYS A 184 1.52 0.49 -1.25
N SER A 185 1.03 -0.31 -2.18
CA SER A 185 -0.36 -0.72 -2.32
C SER A 185 -0.46 -2.25 -2.21
N GLY A 186 -1.67 -2.75 -2.02
CA GLY A 186 -1.93 -4.19 -1.95
C GLY A 186 -3.37 -4.53 -2.31
N THR A 187 -3.67 -5.82 -2.36
CA THR A 187 -5.01 -6.33 -2.72
C THR A 187 -5.42 -7.50 -1.84
N VAL A 188 -6.60 -7.43 -1.24
CA VAL A 188 -7.22 -8.56 -0.52
C VAL A 188 -7.54 -9.66 -1.52
N VAL A 189 -6.92 -10.82 -1.34
CA VAL A 189 -7.11 -12.00 -2.18
C VAL A 189 -7.79 -13.11 -1.39
N LYS A 190 -8.61 -13.93 -2.05
CA LYS A 190 -9.33 -15.03 -1.39
C LYS A 190 -8.37 -16.06 -0.81
N ASP A 191 -8.66 -16.62 0.36
CA ASP A 191 -8.03 -17.83 0.85
C ASP A 191 -8.87 -19.03 0.43
N LYS A 192 -8.28 -19.98 -0.31
CA LYS A 192 -8.98 -21.19 -0.76
C LYS A 192 -9.27 -22.21 0.35
N ARG A 193 -8.71 -22.00 1.55
CA ARG A 193 -8.91 -22.84 2.75
C ARG A 193 -9.76 -22.14 3.81
N ASN A 194 -9.78 -20.80 3.86
CA ASN A 194 -10.69 -19.99 4.68
C ASN A 194 -11.63 -19.11 3.83
N PRO A 195 -12.55 -19.70 3.04
CA PRO A 195 -13.33 -18.99 2.03
C PRO A 195 -14.35 -18.01 2.64
N GLY A 196 -14.33 -16.75 2.21
CA GLY A 196 -15.18 -15.70 2.76
C GLY A 196 -14.63 -15.07 4.05
N LYS A 197 -13.48 -15.55 4.53
CA LYS A 197 -12.78 -15.09 5.74
C LYS A 197 -11.28 -14.87 5.50
N SER A 198 -10.89 -14.56 4.26
CA SER A 198 -9.47 -14.36 3.95
C SER A 198 -8.83 -13.24 4.77
N ASN A 199 -7.62 -13.52 5.24
CA ASN A 199 -6.68 -12.58 5.84
C ASN A 199 -5.44 -12.38 4.94
N LEU A 200 -5.57 -12.69 3.64
CA LEU A 200 -4.46 -12.64 2.68
C LEU A 200 -4.45 -11.35 1.88
N VAL A 201 -3.30 -10.68 1.84
CA VAL A 201 -3.05 -9.49 1.02
C VAL A 201 -1.91 -9.76 0.04
N TRP A 202 -2.17 -9.59 -1.24
CA TRP A 202 -1.14 -9.59 -2.28
C TRP A 202 -0.44 -8.23 -2.35
N THR A 203 0.87 -8.22 -2.53
CA THR A 203 1.70 -7.02 -2.77
C THR A 203 2.97 -7.39 -3.55
N ALA A 204 3.96 -6.50 -3.65
CA ALA A 204 5.23 -6.78 -4.31
C ALA A 204 6.29 -7.28 -3.30
N GLY A 205 7.27 -8.06 -3.76
CA GLY A 205 8.41 -8.48 -2.95
C GLY A 205 9.20 -7.30 -2.39
N HIS A 206 9.38 -6.24 -3.18
CA HIS A 206 10.06 -5.01 -2.76
C HIS A 206 9.27 -4.15 -1.76
N CYS A 207 8.00 -4.49 -1.48
CA CYS A 207 7.20 -3.88 -0.41
C CYS A 207 7.36 -4.60 0.94
N VAL A 208 8.00 -5.78 0.97
CA VAL A 208 8.16 -6.61 2.18
C VAL A 208 9.61 -7.00 2.49
N HIS A 209 10.50 -7.03 1.49
CA HIS A 209 11.88 -7.48 1.64
C HIS A 209 12.85 -6.66 0.76
N ALA A 210 14.02 -6.29 1.29
CA ALA A 210 15.02 -5.45 0.64
C ALA A 210 15.85 -6.13 -0.48
N GLY A 211 15.29 -7.18 -1.12
CA GLY A 211 15.96 -8.02 -2.12
C GLY A 211 17.32 -8.55 -1.63
N GLN A 212 18.32 -8.56 -2.50
CA GLN A 212 19.70 -8.98 -2.21
C GLN A 212 20.42 -8.10 -1.16
N GLN A 213 19.93 -6.89 -0.90
CA GLN A 213 20.68 -5.84 -0.19
C GLN A 213 20.38 -5.73 1.32
N GLY A 214 19.44 -6.54 1.83
CA GLY A 214 19.05 -6.57 3.24
C GLY A 214 18.10 -7.74 3.54
N GLY A 215 17.24 -7.55 4.53
CA GLY A 215 16.24 -8.51 4.99
C GLY A 215 14.79 -8.01 4.88
N TRP A 216 13.92 -8.50 5.77
CA TRP A 216 12.50 -8.11 5.87
C TRP A 216 12.32 -6.66 6.33
N PHE A 217 11.38 -5.94 5.73
CA PHE A 217 10.92 -4.66 6.25
C PHE A 217 10.08 -4.83 7.52
N ARG A 218 9.95 -3.74 8.29
CA ARG A 218 9.42 -3.76 9.66
C ARG A 218 8.14 -2.95 9.75
N ASN A 219 7.36 -3.17 10.79
CA ASN A 219 6.09 -2.50 11.09
C ASN A 219 5.10 -2.55 9.91
N ILE A 220 5.05 -3.69 9.20
CA ILE A 220 4.23 -3.85 8.00
C ILE A 220 2.74 -3.91 8.38
N ALA A 221 1.96 -2.99 7.84
CA ALA A 221 0.50 -2.92 8.00
C ALA A 221 -0.20 -2.63 6.67
N PHE A 222 -1.44 -3.09 6.53
CA PHE A 222 -2.33 -2.86 5.41
C PHE A 222 -3.57 -2.11 5.88
N VAL A 223 -4.03 -1.14 5.10
CA VAL A 223 -5.29 -0.42 5.30
C VAL A 223 -6.17 -0.61 4.06
N PRO A 224 -7.21 -1.46 4.12
CA PRO A 224 -8.17 -1.58 3.04
C PRO A 224 -8.96 -0.29 2.85
N SER A 225 -9.21 0.11 1.58
CA SER A 225 -9.91 1.35 1.25
C SER A 225 -9.40 2.58 2.04
N TYR A 226 -8.08 2.70 2.18
CA TYR A 226 -7.42 3.85 2.81
C TYR A 226 -7.94 5.17 2.20
N ASN A 227 -8.30 6.12 3.07
CA ASN A 227 -8.96 7.37 2.70
C ASN A 227 -10.16 7.12 1.77
N ASP A 228 -11.11 6.30 2.23
CA ASP A 228 -12.25 5.78 1.45
C ASP A 228 -13.04 6.84 0.66
N LEU A 229 -13.19 8.04 1.23
CA LEU A 229 -13.90 9.17 0.63
C LEU A 229 -13.05 10.03 -0.31
N GLY A 230 -11.75 9.73 -0.45
CA GLY A 230 -10.82 10.38 -1.37
C GLY A 230 -10.47 11.83 -1.01
N LYS A 231 -10.48 12.17 0.29
CA LYS A 231 -10.12 13.50 0.82
C LYS A 231 -8.75 13.97 0.31
N SER A 232 -8.61 15.27 0.06
CA SER A 232 -7.31 15.91 -0.21
C SER A 232 -6.40 15.92 1.03
N PRO A 233 -5.08 16.16 0.90
CA PRO A 233 -4.17 16.25 2.05
C PRO A 233 -4.64 17.24 3.13
N THR A 234 -5.18 18.39 2.74
CA THR A 234 -5.64 19.41 3.71
C THR A 234 -6.96 19.03 4.40
N GLU A 235 -7.81 18.21 3.77
CA GLU A 235 -8.98 17.61 4.44
C GLU A 235 -8.60 16.43 5.36
N LEU A 236 -7.35 15.98 5.30
CA LEU A 236 -6.74 14.96 6.17
C LEU A 236 -5.89 15.58 7.30
N GLU A 237 -5.67 16.89 7.32
CA GLU A 237 -5.02 17.59 8.43
C GLU A 237 -5.90 17.49 9.68
N GLY A 238 -5.44 16.73 10.69
CA GLY A 238 -6.21 16.46 11.91
C GLY A 238 -7.33 15.43 11.78
N ALA A 239 -7.47 14.74 10.64
CA ALA A 239 -8.46 13.68 10.48
C ALA A 239 -8.21 12.49 11.43
N THR A 240 -9.30 11.88 11.92
CA THR A 240 -9.26 10.76 12.86
C THR A 240 -8.84 9.45 12.19
N GLN A 241 -8.38 8.46 12.99
CA GLN A 241 -8.06 7.11 12.48
C GLN A 241 -9.26 6.50 11.72
N GLN A 242 -10.49 6.72 12.19
CA GLN A 242 -11.70 6.19 11.58
C GLN A 242 -12.05 6.84 10.23
N GLU A 243 -11.61 8.07 9.96
CA GLU A 243 -11.80 8.71 8.65
C GLU A 243 -10.75 8.28 7.61
N VAL A 244 -9.55 7.92 8.08
CA VAL A 244 -8.40 7.58 7.22
C VAL A 244 -8.28 6.07 6.99
N ALA A 245 -8.66 5.27 7.99
CA ALA A 245 -8.73 3.81 7.96
C ALA A 245 -10.13 3.33 8.45
N PRO A 246 -11.24 3.65 7.75
CA PRO A 246 -12.59 3.32 8.21
C PRO A 246 -12.86 1.82 8.37
N TYR A 247 -12.06 0.98 7.70
CA TYR A 247 -12.08 -0.48 7.76
C TYR A 247 -10.96 -1.05 8.65
N GLY A 248 -10.32 -0.21 9.46
CA GLY A 248 -9.27 -0.58 10.41
C GLY A 248 -7.86 -0.73 9.81
N THR A 249 -6.87 -0.81 10.70
CA THR A 249 -5.49 -1.20 10.39
C THR A 249 -5.36 -2.72 10.51
N TYR A 250 -4.67 -3.37 9.57
CA TYR A 250 -4.36 -4.81 9.63
C TYR A 250 -2.85 -5.03 9.61
N TRP A 251 -2.27 -5.54 10.71
CA TRP A 251 -0.83 -5.79 10.82
C TRP A 251 -0.46 -7.17 10.26
N ALA A 252 0.65 -7.26 9.53
CA ALA A 252 1.12 -8.55 9.00
C ALA A 252 1.79 -9.40 10.09
N ASP A 253 1.18 -10.51 10.50
CA ASP A 253 1.85 -11.51 11.36
C ASP A 253 2.70 -12.50 10.54
N TRP A 254 2.51 -12.55 9.21
CA TRP A 254 3.43 -13.21 8.30
C TRP A 254 3.59 -12.51 6.95
N ALA A 255 4.80 -12.55 6.39
CA ALA A 255 5.10 -12.15 5.03
C ALA A 255 5.84 -13.30 4.29
N SER A 256 5.59 -13.42 2.99
CA SER A 256 6.30 -14.37 2.13
C SER A 256 6.47 -13.77 0.73
N THR A 257 7.64 -13.97 0.12
CA THR A 257 8.01 -13.49 -1.22
C THR A 257 8.79 -14.58 -1.94
N SER A 258 8.98 -14.48 -3.26
CA SER A 258 9.80 -15.43 -4.03
C SER A 258 11.26 -15.47 -3.56
N GLY A 259 11.91 -16.63 -3.71
CA GLY A 259 13.35 -16.77 -3.46
C GLY A 259 14.18 -15.94 -4.45
N GLU A 260 13.73 -15.86 -5.69
CA GLU A 260 14.36 -15.06 -6.74
C GLU A 260 14.29 -13.54 -6.47
N TRP A 261 13.30 -13.07 -5.72
CA TRP A 261 13.31 -11.70 -5.20
C TRP A 261 14.32 -11.54 -4.06
N ILE A 262 14.38 -12.48 -3.11
CA ILE A 262 15.35 -12.44 -2.00
C ILE A 262 16.80 -12.43 -2.55
N ASP A 263 17.11 -13.26 -3.54
CA ASP A 263 18.46 -13.44 -4.07
C ASP A 263 18.85 -12.43 -5.16
N GLY A 264 17.89 -12.03 -6.02
CA GLY A 264 18.12 -11.19 -7.20
C GLY A 264 17.43 -9.82 -7.19
N GLY A 265 16.58 -9.52 -6.20
CA GLY A 265 15.94 -8.23 -6.04
C GLY A 265 16.91 -7.12 -5.65
N ALA A 266 16.57 -5.87 -5.97
CA ALA A 266 17.38 -4.66 -5.71
C ALA A 266 18.82 -4.61 -6.31
N ALA A 267 19.31 -5.67 -6.96
CA ALA A 267 20.58 -5.68 -7.70
C ALA A 267 20.49 -4.83 -8.98
N ALA A 268 21.62 -4.36 -9.54
CA ALA A 268 21.61 -3.54 -10.76
C ALA A 268 20.96 -4.28 -11.95
N GLY A 269 20.04 -3.61 -12.67
CA GLY A 269 19.19 -4.22 -13.70
C GLY A 269 17.97 -5.00 -13.18
N ILE A 270 17.92 -5.24 -11.86
CA ILE A 270 16.82 -5.81 -11.06
C ILE A 270 16.26 -7.11 -11.70
N PRO A 271 17.09 -8.17 -11.82
CA PRO A 271 16.74 -9.45 -12.45
C PRO A 271 15.73 -10.30 -11.66
N GLY A 272 15.29 -9.83 -10.49
CA GLY A 272 14.21 -10.39 -9.68
C GLY A 272 12.82 -9.79 -9.97
N ALA A 273 12.70 -8.72 -10.75
CA ALA A 273 11.41 -8.08 -11.06
C ALA A 273 10.34 -9.01 -11.67
N PRO A 274 10.67 -9.99 -12.54
CA PRO A 274 9.69 -10.97 -13.02
C PRO A 274 9.15 -11.93 -11.94
N ASN A 275 9.72 -11.89 -10.73
CA ASN A 275 9.29 -12.63 -9.55
C ASN A 275 9.01 -11.72 -8.34
N ASP A 276 8.85 -10.40 -8.55
CA ASP A 276 8.62 -9.39 -7.50
C ASP A 276 7.15 -9.37 -7.05
N TYR A 277 6.74 -10.46 -6.40
CA TYR A 277 5.44 -10.66 -5.80
C TYR A 277 5.57 -11.19 -4.37
N ALA A 278 4.62 -10.80 -3.52
CA ALA A 278 4.55 -11.22 -2.13
C ALA A 278 3.11 -11.42 -1.68
N VAL A 279 2.94 -12.27 -0.67
CA VAL A 279 1.69 -12.43 0.08
C VAL A 279 1.98 -12.08 1.54
N LEU A 280 1.07 -11.33 2.16
CA LEU A 280 0.98 -11.14 3.60
C LEU A 280 -0.18 -11.98 4.13
N HIS A 281 -0.02 -12.58 5.31
CA HIS A 281 -1.14 -12.87 6.18
C HIS A 281 -1.20 -11.75 7.24
N VAL A 282 -2.40 -11.26 7.52
CA VAL A 282 -2.61 -10.09 8.39
C VAL A 282 -3.67 -10.36 9.46
N LYS A 283 -3.56 -9.66 10.60
CA LYS A 283 -4.56 -9.65 11.68
C LYS A 283 -5.02 -8.21 11.94
N PRO A 284 -6.30 -7.99 12.30
CA PRO A 284 -6.78 -6.66 12.64
C PRO A 284 -6.02 -6.13 13.87
N GLU A 285 -5.76 -4.82 13.89
CA GLU A 285 -5.20 -4.11 15.05
C GLU A 285 -6.18 -4.08 16.23
N ASN A 286 -7.48 -4.07 15.94
CA ASN A 286 -8.58 -4.05 16.90
C ASN A 286 -9.75 -4.91 16.41
N GLY A 287 -10.36 -5.70 17.31
CA GLY A 287 -11.48 -6.60 16.99
C GLY A 287 -11.06 -7.95 16.40
N SER A 288 -12.05 -8.75 15.98
CA SER A 288 -11.88 -10.19 15.67
C SER A 288 -12.32 -10.62 14.27
N LYS A 289 -12.83 -9.71 13.42
CA LYS A 289 -13.24 -10.03 12.05
C LYS A 289 -12.02 -10.21 11.13
N SER A 290 -12.09 -11.21 10.25
CA SER A 290 -11.14 -11.33 9.15
C SER A 290 -11.23 -10.14 8.19
N LEU A 291 -10.19 -9.98 7.38
CA LEU A 291 -10.13 -8.90 6.39
C LEU A 291 -11.26 -9.00 5.35
N GLU A 292 -11.51 -10.17 4.77
CA GLU A 292 -12.60 -10.39 3.80
C GLU A 292 -14.00 -10.13 4.41
N GLU A 293 -14.22 -10.46 5.69
CA GLU A 293 -15.48 -10.15 6.40
C GLU A 293 -15.68 -8.65 6.67
N THR A 294 -14.59 -7.90 6.85
CA THR A 294 -14.62 -6.45 7.10
C THR A 294 -14.79 -5.65 5.81
N VAL A 295 -14.11 -6.05 4.72
CA VAL A 295 -14.21 -5.34 3.43
C VAL A 295 -15.32 -5.87 2.51
N GLY A 296 -15.92 -7.01 2.84
CA GLY A 296 -17.02 -7.65 2.11
C GLY A 296 -16.65 -8.27 0.76
N ASN A 297 -15.39 -8.22 0.34
CA ASN A 297 -14.93 -8.72 -0.96
C ASN A 297 -13.42 -8.99 -0.99
N ALA A 298 -13.01 -10.13 -1.55
CA ALA A 298 -11.62 -10.42 -1.90
C ALA A 298 -11.55 -10.98 -3.33
N LEU A 299 -10.48 -10.70 -4.06
CA LEU A 299 -10.34 -11.19 -5.44
C LEU A 299 -9.77 -12.61 -5.50
N PRO A 300 -10.24 -13.48 -6.42
CA PRO A 300 -9.49 -14.67 -6.77
C PRO A 300 -8.16 -14.26 -7.43
N VAL A 301 -7.11 -15.04 -7.21
CA VAL A 301 -5.87 -14.94 -8.00
C VAL A 301 -5.95 -15.93 -9.15
N ASP A 302 -5.55 -15.52 -10.33
CA ASP A 302 -5.54 -16.33 -11.54
C ASP A 302 -4.08 -16.59 -11.97
N PHE A 303 -3.63 -17.82 -11.69
CA PHE A 303 -2.27 -18.28 -11.94
C PHE A 303 -2.03 -18.83 -13.35
N SER A 304 -2.98 -18.62 -14.28
CA SER A 304 -2.87 -19.12 -15.67
C SER A 304 -1.83 -18.39 -16.53
N ALA A 305 -1.31 -17.25 -16.08
CA ALA A 305 -0.25 -16.47 -16.74
C ALA A 305 -0.41 -16.31 -18.27
N PRO A 306 -1.58 -15.89 -18.80
CA PRO A 306 -1.82 -15.77 -20.24
C PRO A 306 -0.83 -14.82 -20.92
N SER A 307 -0.60 -14.99 -22.22
CA SER A 307 0.25 -14.06 -22.96
C SER A 307 -0.38 -12.67 -23.00
N ALA A 308 0.45 -11.62 -22.85
CA ALA A 308 0.00 -10.24 -23.00
C ALA A 308 -0.73 -10.00 -24.34
N THR A 309 -0.32 -10.71 -25.40
CA THR A 309 -0.97 -10.65 -26.73
C THR A 309 -2.43 -11.11 -26.71
N GLU A 310 -2.79 -12.06 -25.83
CA GLU A 310 -4.13 -12.65 -25.71
C GLU A 310 -5.07 -11.84 -24.82
N VAL A 311 -4.51 -11.03 -23.91
CA VAL A 311 -5.28 -10.18 -23.00
C VAL A 311 -5.68 -8.88 -23.70
N SER A 312 -6.98 -8.71 -23.97
CA SER A 312 -7.50 -7.51 -24.64
C SER A 312 -7.35 -6.23 -23.81
N SER A 313 -7.52 -6.33 -22.49
CA SER A 313 -7.28 -5.23 -21.56
C SER A 313 -6.95 -5.74 -20.15
N MET A 314 -6.10 -5.00 -19.43
CA MET A 314 -5.80 -5.18 -18.02
C MET A 314 -5.77 -3.80 -17.34
N GLY A 315 -6.24 -3.73 -16.09
CA GLY A 315 -6.13 -2.53 -15.28
C GLY A 315 -5.18 -2.71 -14.10
N ALA A 316 -4.56 -1.63 -13.63
CA ALA A 316 -3.69 -1.60 -12.45
C ALA A 316 -4.20 -0.54 -11.46
N TRP A 317 -4.29 -0.88 -10.17
CA TRP A 317 -4.78 -0.01 -9.10
C TRP A 317 -3.69 0.25 -8.05
N GLY A 318 -3.67 1.44 -7.45
CA GLY A 318 -2.78 1.75 -6.32
C GLY A 318 -2.83 3.19 -5.81
N TYR A 319 -1.94 3.51 -4.88
CA TYR A 319 -1.82 4.80 -4.20
C TYR A 319 -0.47 5.47 -4.54
N PRO A 320 -0.29 6.03 -5.75
CA PRO A 320 0.95 6.69 -6.17
C PRO A 320 1.27 7.88 -5.25
N ALA A 321 2.53 7.98 -4.83
CA ALA A 321 3.00 8.81 -3.72
C ALA A 321 4.14 9.78 -4.05
N ALA A 322 4.81 9.62 -5.20
CA ALA A 322 5.75 10.62 -5.71
C ALA A 322 5.08 11.60 -6.69
N PRO A 323 5.55 12.86 -6.80
CA PRO A 323 4.94 13.88 -7.67
C PRO A 323 4.72 13.42 -9.12
N PRO A 324 3.59 13.78 -9.77
CA PRO A 324 2.59 14.77 -9.32
C PRO A 324 1.61 14.26 -8.25
N TYR A 325 1.71 12.99 -7.84
CA TYR A 325 0.84 12.40 -6.81
C TYR A 325 1.39 12.61 -5.39
N ASN A 326 0.55 12.33 -4.39
CA ASN A 326 0.77 12.64 -2.97
C ASN A 326 0.50 11.45 -2.04
N GLY A 327 0.11 10.28 -2.57
CA GLY A 327 -0.02 9.03 -1.83
C GLY A 327 -1.35 8.83 -1.13
N VAL A 328 -2.20 9.85 -1.01
CA VAL A 328 -3.42 9.76 -0.17
C VAL A 328 -4.68 9.32 -0.91
N THR A 329 -4.72 9.34 -2.24
CA THR A 329 -5.88 8.91 -3.05
C THR A 329 -5.56 7.73 -3.97
N MET A 330 -6.53 6.80 -4.08
CA MET A 330 -6.43 5.65 -4.96
C MET A 330 -6.60 6.07 -6.43
N HIS A 331 -5.76 5.50 -7.29
CA HIS A 331 -5.75 5.71 -8.73
C HIS A 331 -5.74 4.39 -9.48
N LYS A 332 -6.10 4.45 -10.77
CA LYS A 332 -6.01 3.33 -11.72
C LYS A 332 -5.52 3.74 -13.10
N CYS A 333 -4.91 2.77 -13.79
CA CYS A 333 -4.68 2.79 -15.23
C CYS A 333 -5.41 1.59 -15.86
N ILE A 334 -5.93 1.72 -17.07
CA ILE A 334 -6.51 0.62 -17.85
C ILE A 334 -6.00 0.73 -19.28
N ASP A 335 -5.44 -0.34 -19.81
CA ASP A 335 -4.75 -0.39 -21.10
C ASP A 335 -4.77 -1.82 -21.68
N ARG A 336 -4.20 -2.04 -22.88
CA ARG A 336 -3.85 -3.37 -23.39
C ARG A 336 -2.40 -3.70 -23.04
N PRO A 337 -2.12 -4.81 -22.34
CA PRO A 337 -0.75 -5.13 -21.92
C PRO A 337 0.16 -5.47 -23.13
N SER A 338 1.39 -4.97 -23.10
CA SER A 338 2.51 -5.45 -23.91
C SER A 338 3.46 -6.32 -23.08
N ARG A 339 4.36 -7.05 -23.74
CA ARG A 339 5.41 -7.83 -23.07
C ARG A 339 6.60 -6.94 -22.74
N LEU A 340 7.13 -7.09 -21.54
CA LEU A 340 8.45 -6.60 -21.14
C LEU A 340 9.32 -7.81 -20.74
N SER A 341 10.51 -7.93 -21.30
CA SER A 341 11.46 -9.00 -20.98
C SER A 341 12.82 -8.45 -20.61
N GLN A 342 13.38 -8.95 -19.51
CA GLN A 342 14.74 -8.65 -19.06
C GLN A 342 15.81 -9.57 -19.69
N GLY A 343 15.41 -10.43 -20.63
CA GLY A 343 16.28 -11.27 -21.43
C GLY A 343 15.69 -12.66 -21.73
N PRO A 344 16.27 -13.42 -22.68
CA PRO A 344 15.65 -14.63 -23.24
C PRO A 344 15.40 -15.80 -22.28
N GLN A 345 15.96 -15.76 -21.07
CA GLN A 345 15.89 -16.81 -20.04
C GLN A 345 15.24 -16.30 -18.74
N LYS A 346 14.40 -15.27 -18.84
CA LYS A 346 13.65 -14.69 -17.71
C LYS A 346 12.15 -14.76 -18.00
N PRO A 347 11.28 -14.94 -16.98
CA PRO A 347 9.84 -14.81 -17.16
C PRO A 347 9.49 -13.43 -17.76
N THR A 348 8.46 -13.40 -18.59
CA THR A 348 7.98 -12.16 -19.18
C THR A 348 7.14 -11.40 -18.14
N MET A 349 7.16 -10.07 -18.20
CA MET A 349 6.32 -9.20 -17.40
C MET A 349 5.22 -8.60 -18.29
N TYR A 350 4.03 -8.38 -17.74
CA TYR A 350 3.07 -7.49 -18.39
C TYR A 350 3.54 -6.06 -18.21
N ARG A 351 3.35 -5.21 -19.22
CA ARG A 351 3.58 -3.76 -19.16
C ARG A 351 2.39 -3.01 -19.75
N ILE A 352 1.97 -1.93 -19.12
CA ILE A 352 0.93 -1.03 -19.61
C ILE A 352 1.42 0.42 -19.60
N GLY A 353 0.86 1.26 -20.46
CA GLY A 353 0.92 2.70 -20.30
C GLY A 353 0.27 3.10 -18.98
N CYS A 354 0.95 3.89 -18.16
CA CYS A 354 0.45 4.33 -16.87
C CYS A 354 1.32 5.43 -16.25
N SER A 355 0.72 6.56 -15.85
CA SER A 355 1.42 7.65 -15.17
C SER A 355 1.53 7.49 -13.65
N MET A 356 1.02 6.42 -13.04
CA MET A 356 1.19 6.19 -11.60
C MET A 356 2.67 6.08 -11.22
N THR A 357 3.05 6.70 -10.10
CA THR A 357 4.41 6.76 -9.57
C THR A 357 4.63 5.75 -8.43
N GLY A 358 5.82 5.78 -7.80
CA GLY A 358 6.15 4.97 -6.62
C GLY A 358 5.07 5.04 -5.52
N GLY A 359 4.88 3.95 -4.78
CA GLY A 359 3.74 3.78 -3.86
C GLY A 359 2.53 3.09 -4.49
N SER A 360 2.39 3.15 -5.83
CA SER A 360 1.50 2.22 -6.57
C SER A 360 2.05 0.78 -6.62
N SER A 361 3.35 0.60 -6.31
CA SER A 361 4.03 -0.67 -6.04
C SER A 361 3.20 -1.65 -5.22
N GLY A 362 3.16 -2.92 -5.62
CA GLY A 362 2.36 -3.97 -4.98
C GLY A 362 0.85 -3.88 -5.24
N GLY A 363 0.36 -2.77 -5.79
CA GLY A 363 -1.04 -2.58 -6.17
C GLY A 363 -1.46 -3.58 -7.24
N GLY A 364 -2.66 -4.16 -7.08
CA GLY A 364 -3.13 -5.27 -7.89
C GLY A 364 -3.45 -4.91 -9.34
N TRP A 365 -3.15 -5.83 -10.23
CA TRP A 365 -3.54 -5.76 -11.64
C TRP A 365 -4.64 -6.77 -11.93
N PHE A 366 -5.75 -6.30 -12.51
CA PHE A 366 -6.98 -7.08 -12.69
C PHE A 366 -7.32 -7.24 -14.18
N ARG A 367 -7.79 -8.44 -14.54
CA ARG A 367 -8.47 -8.71 -15.82
C ARG A 367 -9.84 -9.34 -15.55
N GLN A 368 -10.74 -9.29 -16.53
CA GLN A 368 -11.90 -10.18 -16.52
C GLN A 368 -11.47 -11.61 -16.87
N VAL A 369 -11.86 -12.57 -16.03
CA VAL A 369 -11.71 -14.02 -16.27
C VAL A 369 -13.01 -14.66 -16.77
N ALA A 370 -14.14 -14.03 -16.48
CA ALA A 370 -15.45 -14.27 -17.09
C ALA A 370 -16.25 -12.97 -17.08
N LYS A 371 -17.40 -12.92 -17.77
CA LYS A 371 -18.29 -11.74 -17.81
C LYS A 371 -18.61 -11.25 -16.40
N GLY A 372 -18.14 -10.04 -16.05
CA GLY A 372 -18.37 -9.43 -14.73
C GLY A 372 -17.57 -10.05 -13.57
N LYS A 373 -16.61 -10.94 -13.82
CA LYS A 373 -15.74 -11.53 -12.80
C LYS A 373 -14.29 -11.10 -13.03
N LEU A 374 -13.76 -10.29 -12.11
CA LEU A 374 -12.34 -9.91 -12.08
C LEU A 374 -11.52 -10.94 -11.29
N ALA A 375 -10.25 -11.07 -11.65
CA ALA A 375 -9.22 -11.76 -10.89
C ALA A 375 -7.91 -10.95 -10.86
N LEU A 376 -7.12 -11.12 -9.81
CA LEU A 376 -5.74 -10.66 -9.75
C LEU A 376 -4.86 -11.52 -10.66
N VAL A 377 -4.05 -10.89 -11.52
CA VAL A 377 -3.17 -11.57 -12.48
C VAL A 377 -1.72 -11.06 -12.49
N SER A 378 -1.45 -9.98 -11.75
CA SER A 378 -0.15 -9.34 -11.60
C SER A 378 -0.22 -8.30 -10.47
N ASN A 379 0.92 -7.75 -10.05
CA ASN A 379 1.00 -6.57 -9.19
C ASN A 379 1.97 -5.55 -9.79
N THR A 380 1.82 -4.27 -9.47
CA THR A 380 2.82 -3.27 -9.86
C THR A 380 4.16 -3.63 -9.24
N SER A 381 5.21 -3.70 -10.05
CA SER A 381 6.58 -4.01 -9.61
C SER A 381 7.54 -2.90 -10.01
N ILE A 382 7.57 -2.53 -11.29
CA ILE A 382 8.57 -1.62 -11.85
C ILE A 382 7.98 -0.54 -12.76
N GLY A 383 8.72 0.55 -12.96
CA GLY A 383 8.34 1.66 -13.84
C GLY A 383 9.48 2.68 -14.00
N PRO A 384 9.39 3.62 -14.95
CA PRO A 384 10.41 4.63 -15.17
C PRO A 384 10.33 5.70 -14.07
N LYS A 385 11.48 6.30 -13.73
CA LYS A 385 11.59 7.29 -12.64
C LYS A 385 10.64 8.50 -12.77
N THR A 386 10.28 8.84 -14.00
CA THR A 386 9.48 10.02 -14.38
C THR A 386 8.00 9.69 -14.65
N SER A 387 7.55 8.46 -14.36
CA SER A 387 6.28 7.87 -14.83
C SER A 387 6.19 7.69 -16.36
N GLY A 388 5.17 6.95 -16.81
CA GLY A 388 4.86 6.76 -18.24
C GLY A 388 4.31 5.36 -18.53
N TRP A 389 4.92 4.34 -17.95
CA TRP A 389 4.46 2.95 -17.99
C TRP A 389 4.68 2.27 -16.63
N LEU A 390 3.91 1.22 -16.35
CA LEU A 390 4.18 0.29 -15.26
C LEU A 390 4.33 -1.13 -15.80
N ALA A 391 5.07 -1.97 -15.09
CA ALA A 391 5.14 -3.40 -15.37
C ALA A 391 5.06 -4.25 -14.10
N GLY A 392 4.59 -5.48 -14.26
CA GLY A 392 4.35 -6.44 -13.18
C GLY A 392 4.58 -7.89 -13.59
N PRO A 393 4.91 -8.78 -12.64
CA PRO A 393 5.23 -10.18 -12.92
C PRO A 393 3.99 -10.94 -13.41
N GLN A 394 4.17 -11.85 -14.37
CA GLN A 394 3.13 -12.82 -14.70
C GLN A 394 3.00 -13.83 -13.55
N LEU A 395 1.83 -13.87 -12.91
CA LEU A 395 1.58 -14.82 -11.81
C LEU A 395 1.38 -16.22 -12.37
N GLY A 396 2.43 -17.04 -12.35
CA GLY A 396 2.42 -18.46 -12.72
C GLY A 396 2.67 -19.39 -11.53
N GLN A 397 3.15 -20.60 -11.80
CA GLN A 397 3.30 -21.69 -10.82
C GLN A 397 4.08 -21.32 -9.53
N GLY A 398 5.14 -20.51 -9.63
CA GLY A 398 5.89 -20.05 -8.44
C GLY A 398 5.07 -19.12 -7.53
N ALA A 399 4.25 -18.25 -8.14
CA ALA A 399 3.32 -17.38 -7.44
C ALA A 399 2.15 -18.18 -6.81
N GLU A 400 1.67 -19.22 -7.51
CA GLU A 400 0.70 -20.17 -6.98
C GLU A 400 1.26 -20.91 -5.75
N GLN A 401 2.47 -21.47 -5.83
CA GLN A 401 3.11 -22.18 -4.71
C GLN A 401 3.33 -21.29 -3.48
N LEU A 402 3.67 -20.01 -3.68
CA LEU A 402 3.83 -19.03 -2.60
C LEU A 402 2.49 -18.78 -1.88
N TYR A 403 1.44 -18.52 -2.65
CA TYR A 403 0.08 -18.35 -2.17
C TYR A 403 -0.45 -19.61 -1.45
N ASP A 404 -0.23 -20.79 -2.05
CA ASP A 404 -0.70 -22.05 -1.51
C ASP A 404 -0.03 -22.38 -0.18
N SER A 405 1.24 -22.03 -0.02
CA SER A 405 2.00 -22.19 1.21
C SER A 405 1.50 -21.26 2.31
N MET A 406 1.16 -20.01 1.98
CA MET A 406 0.55 -19.07 2.94
C MET A 406 -0.83 -19.56 3.40
N SER A 407 -1.72 -19.86 2.47
CA SER A 407 -3.06 -20.41 2.74
C SER A 407 -2.98 -21.74 3.50
N LYS A 408 -1.99 -22.61 3.23
CA LYS A 408 -1.81 -23.87 3.98
C LYS A 408 -1.37 -23.63 5.43
N LYS A 409 -0.67 -22.53 5.71
CA LYS A 409 -0.14 -22.21 7.05
C LYS A 409 -1.14 -21.47 7.94
N TYR A 410 -1.99 -20.64 7.34
CA TYR A 410 -2.91 -19.76 8.08
C TYR A 410 -4.40 -19.95 7.76
N GLY A 411 -4.75 -20.44 6.58
CA GLY A 411 -6.14 -20.63 6.13
C GLY A 411 -6.90 -21.79 6.79
N SER A 412 -6.47 -22.25 7.96
CA SER A 412 -7.15 -23.25 8.79
C SER A 412 -7.14 -22.86 10.27
N GLN A 413 -7.15 -21.55 10.54
CA GLN A 413 -7.22 -20.92 11.86
C GLN A 413 -8.56 -20.19 12.01
#